data_AF-A0A530BKN3-F1
#
_entry.id   AF-A0A530BKN3-F1
#
_cell.length_a   1.000
_cell.length_b   1.000
_cell.length_c   1.000
_cell.angle_alpha   90.00
_cell.angle_beta   90.00
_cell.angle_gamma   90.00
#
_symmetry.space_group_name_H-M   'P 1'
#
loop_
_entity.id
_entity.type
_entity.pdbx_description
1 polymer ?
#
loop_
_entity_poly.entity_id
_entity_poly.type
_entity_poly.pdbx_seq_one_letter_code
_entity_poly.pdbx_strand_id
1 'polypeptide(L)'
;MQETNLELFPMAEPMVDIVPGRKLAAKAAALYAAPHDHFETRAVEELRLGFDGIAGDFHAGATRRSGGREPWYPRGTEMRNERQLSLVAAEELAIVAHDADG
;
A
#
# COMPACT_ATOMS: atom_id res chain seq x y z
N MET A 1 -9.65 14.58 -33.98
CA MET A 1 -9.66 13.10 -33.86
C MET A 1 -8.22 12.67 -33.79
N GLN A 2 -7.73 12.27 -32.62
CA GLN A 2 -6.40 11.67 -32.50
C GLN A 2 -6.52 10.19 -32.83
N GLU A 3 -5.76 9.76 -33.82
CA GLU A 3 -5.71 8.37 -34.26
C GLU A 3 -5.03 7.52 -33.18
N THR A 4 -5.70 6.45 -32.76
CA THR A 4 -5.13 5.45 -31.86
C THR A 4 -4.07 4.67 -32.62
N ASN A 5 -2.79 4.92 -32.31
CA ASN A 5 -1.67 4.20 -32.86
C ASN A 5 -1.59 2.78 -32.24
N LEU A 6 -2.04 1.78 -33.00
CA LEU A 6 -2.04 0.36 -32.63
C LEU A 6 -0.62 -0.25 -32.51
N GLU A 7 0.41 0.46 -32.94
CA GLU A 7 1.82 0.04 -32.81
C GLU A 7 2.37 0.12 -31.37
N LEU A 8 1.70 0.85 -30.46
CA LEU A 8 2.20 1.05 -29.09
C LEU A 8 1.99 -0.16 -28.16
N PHE A 9 1.14 -1.10 -28.57
CA PHE A 9 0.81 -2.31 -27.81
C PHE A 9 1.11 -3.53 -28.67
N PRO A 10 2.36 -4.05 -28.66
CA PRO A 10 2.65 -5.30 -29.34
C PRO A 10 1.66 -6.36 -28.86
N MET A 11 0.91 -6.95 -29.80
CA MET A 11 -0.10 -8.00 -29.60
C MET A 11 0.54 -9.35 -29.23
N ALA A 12 1.39 -9.34 -28.22
CA ALA A 12 1.71 -10.50 -27.42
C ALA A 12 1.11 -10.22 -26.05
N GLU A 13 -0.20 -10.44 -25.91
CA GLU A 13 -0.75 -10.62 -24.58
C GLU A 13 0.04 -11.78 -23.97
N PRO A 14 0.86 -11.58 -22.92
CA PRO A 14 1.43 -12.71 -22.23
C PRO A 14 0.24 -13.56 -21.79
N MET A 15 0.27 -14.85 -22.15
CA MET A 15 -0.71 -15.82 -21.69
C MET A 15 -0.77 -15.69 -20.17
N VAL A 16 -1.80 -15.01 -19.66
CA VAL A 16 -1.96 -14.83 -18.23
C VAL A 16 -2.34 -16.20 -17.71
N ASP A 17 -1.40 -16.87 -17.05
CA ASP A 17 -1.69 -18.12 -16.36
C ASP A 17 -2.68 -17.82 -15.24
N ILE A 18 -3.96 -18.10 -15.50
CA ILE A 18 -5.02 -17.98 -14.51
C ILE A 18 -4.85 -19.14 -13.53
N VAL A 19 -4.12 -18.88 -12.46
CA VAL A 19 -3.98 -19.82 -11.34
C VAL A 19 -5.22 -19.78 -10.45
N PRO A 20 -5.72 -20.92 -9.94
CA PRO A 20 -6.81 -20.93 -8.98
C PRO A 20 -6.47 -20.12 -7.72
N GLY A 21 -7.47 -19.44 -7.16
CA GLY A 21 -7.34 -18.74 -5.89
C GLY A 21 -6.97 -19.72 -4.77
N ARG A 22 -5.97 -19.36 -3.97
CA ARG A 22 -5.54 -20.15 -2.79
C ARG A 22 -5.93 -19.44 -1.49
N LYS A 23 -6.33 -20.23 -0.49
CA LYS A 23 -6.49 -19.74 0.88
C LYS A 23 -5.15 -19.87 1.60
N LEU A 24 -4.66 -18.77 2.15
CA LEU A 24 -3.48 -18.74 3.01
C LEU A 24 -3.93 -18.39 4.43
N ALA A 25 -3.32 -19.04 5.41
CA ALA A 25 -3.46 -18.66 6.81
C ALA A 25 -2.23 -17.85 7.22
N ALA A 26 -2.45 -16.77 7.95
CA ALA A 26 -1.39 -15.95 8.54
C ALA A 26 -1.85 -15.47 9.93
N LYS A 27 -0.89 -15.07 10.76
CA LYS A 27 -1.14 -14.46 12.06
C LYS A 27 -0.54 -13.07 12.07
N ALA A 28 -1.32 -12.07 12.48
CA ALA A 28 -0.76 -10.77 12.83
C ALA A 28 0.10 -10.94 14.10
N ALA A 29 1.42 -10.85 13.94
CA ALA A 29 2.36 -11.03 15.05
C ALA A 29 2.36 -9.83 16.01
N ALA A 30 2.08 -8.63 15.49
CA ALA A 30 1.97 -7.39 16.23
C ALA A 30 1.05 -6.42 15.48
N LEU A 31 0.49 -5.44 16.20
CA LEU A 31 -0.33 -4.37 15.64
C LEU A 31 0.30 -3.03 15.98
N TYR A 32 0.19 -2.09 15.04
CA TYR A 32 0.75 -0.76 15.20
C TYR A 32 -0.22 0.28 14.66
N ALA A 33 -0.28 1.43 15.33
CA ALA A 33 -1.02 2.61 14.88
C ALA A 33 -0.10 3.83 14.95
N ALA A 34 -0.31 4.81 14.06
CA ALA A 34 0.30 6.13 14.11
C ALA A 34 -0.74 7.14 14.65
N PRO A 35 -1.02 7.16 15.97
CA PRO A 35 -1.79 8.26 16.54
C PRO A 35 -0.92 9.51 16.38
N HIS A 36 -1.51 10.66 16.07
CA HIS A 36 -0.85 11.98 15.89
C HIS A 36 -0.49 12.32 14.42
N ASP A 37 0.31 13.37 14.28
CA ASP A 37 0.62 14.10 13.04
C ASP A 37 1.89 13.60 12.32
N HIS A 38 2.39 12.42 12.69
CA HIS A 38 3.58 11.80 12.12
C HIS A 38 3.33 10.32 11.79
N PHE A 39 4.14 9.77 10.88
CA PHE A 39 3.93 8.43 10.34
C PHE A 39 4.48 7.30 11.23
N GLU A 40 5.35 7.62 12.20
CA GLU A 40 5.94 6.59 13.07
C GLU A 40 4.85 5.94 13.91
N THR A 41 4.82 4.61 13.85
CA THR A 41 3.78 3.83 14.50
C THR A 41 4.22 3.40 15.90
N ARG A 42 3.25 3.07 16.75
CA ARG A 42 3.42 2.59 18.12
C ARG A 42 2.63 1.30 18.29
N ALA A 43 3.15 0.37 19.07
CA ALA A 43 2.48 -0.89 19.36
C ALA A 43 1.14 -0.65 20.07
N VAL A 44 0.12 -1.42 19.69
CA VAL A 44 -1.22 -1.36 20.28
C VAL A 44 -1.81 -2.76 20.42
N GLU A 45 -2.73 -2.94 21.36
CA GLU A 45 -3.42 -4.23 21.59
C GLU A 45 -4.57 -4.48 20.61
N GLU A 46 -5.19 -3.41 20.09
CA GLU A 46 -6.31 -3.50 19.15
C GLU A 46 -6.25 -2.42 18.05
N LEU A 47 -6.81 -2.75 16.88
CA LEU A 47 -7.06 -1.81 15.80
C LEU A 47 -8.53 -1.81 15.43
N ARG A 48 -9.12 -0.61 15.29
CA ARG A 48 -10.47 -0.41 14.77
C ARG A 48 -10.40 -0.02 13.30
N LEU A 49 -10.74 -0.96 12.43
CA LEU A 49 -10.70 -0.78 10.98
C LEU A 49 -12.06 -0.36 10.42
N GLY A 50 -12.07 0.64 9.55
CA GLY A 50 -13.19 1.03 8.71
C GLY A 50 -12.75 1.27 7.26
N PHE A 51 -13.67 1.71 6.40
CA PHE A 51 -13.37 2.04 5.00
C PHE A 51 -12.43 3.24 4.82
N ASP A 52 -12.20 3.97 5.90
CA ASP A 52 -11.24 5.07 5.98
C ASP A 52 -9.89 4.65 6.55
N GLY A 53 -9.69 3.38 6.90
CA GLY A 53 -8.47 2.89 7.55
C GLY A 53 -8.62 2.71 9.06
N ILE A 54 -7.52 2.86 9.80
CA ILE A 54 -7.48 2.78 11.27
C ILE A 54 -8.00 4.10 11.86
N ALA A 55 -9.01 4.04 12.73
CA ALA A 55 -9.58 5.25 13.33
C ALA A 55 -8.53 6.05 14.13
N GLY A 56 -8.32 7.32 13.79
CA GLY A 56 -7.36 8.21 14.45
C GLY A 56 -5.90 8.03 14.00
N ASP A 57 -5.64 7.19 12.98
CA ASP A 57 -4.31 7.02 12.40
C ASP A 57 -3.96 8.16 11.43
N PHE A 58 -2.68 8.50 11.36
CA PHE A 58 -2.12 9.47 10.42
C PHE A 58 -2.55 9.24 8.96
N HIS A 59 -2.73 7.99 8.54
CA HIS A 59 -3.10 7.63 7.17
C HIS A 59 -4.61 7.48 6.95
N ALA A 60 -5.43 7.77 7.97
CA ALA A 60 -6.87 7.60 7.89
C ALA A 60 -7.52 8.62 6.93
N GLY A 61 -8.66 8.22 6.36
CA GLY A 61 -9.52 9.06 5.53
C GLY A 61 -9.78 8.47 4.15
N ALA A 62 -10.92 8.87 3.57
CA ALA A 62 -11.31 8.47 2.23
C ALA A 62 -10.36 9.03 1.16
N THR A 63 -9.74 10.18 1.41
CA THR A 63 -8.85 10.86 0.46
C THR A 63 -7.49 11.15 1.08
N ARG A 64 -6.50 11.37 0.22
CA ARG A 64 -5.14 11.80 0.57
C ARG A 64 -4.62 12.76 -0.49
N ARG A 65 -3.48 13.38 -0.21
CA ARG A 65 -2.75 14.23 -1.17
C ARG A 65 -1.71 13.40 -1.93
N SER A 66 -1.52 13.66 -3.22
CA SER A 66 -0.44 13.05 -4.02
C SER A 66 0.94 13.41 -3.48
N GLY A 67 1.87 12.45 -3.55
CA GLY A 67 3.28 12.64 -3.23
C GLY A 67 4.20 12.10 -4.34
N GLY A 68 5.46 11.83 -4.00
CA GLY A 68 6.43 11.26 -4.96
C GLY A 68 6.08 9.85 -5.46
N ARG A 69 5.11 9.19 -4.81
CA ARG A 69 4.63 7.85 -5.19
C ARG A 69 3.58 7.89 -6.31
N GLU A 70 3.06 9.07 -6.64
CA GLU A 70 2.07 9.26 -7.70
C GLU A 70 2.55 10.33 -8.70
N PRO A 71 3.62 10.05 -9.46
CA PRO A 71 4.25 11.02 -10.37
C PRO A 71 3.34 11.48 -11.52
N TRP A 72 2.23 10.78 -11.75
CA TRP A 72 1.24 11.12 -12.77
C TRP A 72 0.20 12.18 -12.31
N TYR A 73 0.25 12.65 -11.07
CA TYR A 73 -0.58 13.78 -10.59
C TYR A 73 0.30 14.97 -10.16
N PRO A 74 -0.15 16.23 -10.35
CA PRO A 74 0.48 17.37 -9.69
C PRO A 74 0.57 17.13 -8.18
N ARG A 75 1.70 17.46 -7.54
CA ARG A 75 1.90 17.26 -6.10
C ARG A 75 0.82 18.00 -5.29
N GLY A 76 0.27 17.35 -4.26
CA GLY A 76 -0.81 17.91 -3.44
C GLY A 76 -2.22 17.75 -4.01
N THR A 77 -2.38 17.05 -5.14
CA THR A 77 -3.71 16.74 -5.71
C THR A 77 -4.46 15.83 -4.74
N GLU A 78 -5.72 16.15 -4.45
CA GLU A 78 -6.59 15.27 -3.67
C GLU A 78 -7.02 14.06 -4.51
N MET A 79 -6.89 12.87 -3.95
CA MET A 79 -7.21 11.60 -4.62
C MET A 79 -7.75 10.58 -3.62
N ARG A 80 -8.33 9.48 -4.12
CA ARG A 80 -8.74 8.36 -3.27
C ARG A 80 -7.53 7.80 -2.52
N ASN A 81 -7.72 7.57 -1.23
CA ASN A 81 -6.72 6.93 -0.40
C ASN A 81 -6.74 5.41 -0.57
N GLU A 82 -5.74 4.88 -1.26
CA GLU A 82 -5.48 3.45 -1.42
C GLU A 82 -4.39 2.93 -0.45
N ARG A 83 -3.92 3.80 0.47
CA ARG A 83 -2.77 3.58 1.36
C ARG A 83 -3.17 3.67 2.84
N GLN A 84 -4.41 3.26 3.14
CA GLN A 84 -5.01 3.30 4.48
C GLN A 84 -4.43 2.26 5.45
N LEU A 85 -3.79 1.21 4.92
CA LEU A 85 -3.19 0.14 5.69
C LEU A 85 -1.89 -0.32 5.02
N SER A 86 -0.88 -0.64 5.82
CA SER A 86 0.35 -1.30 5.37
C SER A 86 0.59 -2.57 6.18
N LEU A 87 1.07 -3.62 5.51
CA LEU A 87 1.42 -4.91 6.09
C LEU A 87 2.86 -5.24 5.71
N VAL A 88 3.60 -5.83 6.63
CA VAL A 88 4.98 -6.29 6.43
C VAL A 88 5.16 -7.64 7.11
N ALA A 89 5.97 -8.52 6.54
CA ALA A 89 6.35 -9.79 7.16
C ALA A 89 7.54 -9.60 8.10
N ALA A 90 7.56 -10.30 9.23
CA ALA A 90 8.67 -10.22 10.18
C ALA A 90 9.98 -10.73 9.58
N GLU A 91 9.89 -11.74 8.72
CA GLU A 91 11.01 -12.33 8.00
C GLU A 91 11.64 -11.35 7.00
N GLU A 92 10.81 -10.59 6.28
CA GLU A 92 11.30 -9.55 5.35
C GLU A 92 11.97 -8.40 6.12
N LEU A 93 11.43 -8.01 7.28
CA LEU A 93 12.06 -7.01 8.13
C LEU A 93 13.42 -7.48 8.66
N ALA A 94 13.57 -8.76 9.00
CA ALA A 94 14.84 -9.32 9.44
C ALA A 94 15.92 -9.29 8.34
N ILE A 95 15.53 -9.50 7.08
CA ILE A 95 16.43 -9.36 5.92
C ILE A 95 16.92 -7.91 5.80
N VAL A 96 15.99 -6.94 5.85
CA VAL A 96 16.35 -5.52 5.78
C VAL A 96 17.29 -5.09 6.91
N ALA A 97 17.05 -5.59 8.14
CA ALA A 97 17.92 -5.31 9.27
C ALA A 97 19.33 -5.87 9.07
N HIS A 98 19.44 -7.11 8.57
CA HIS A 98 20.73 -7.73 8.26
C HIS A 98 21.52 -6.95 7.20
N ASP A 99 20.86 -6.53 6.12
CA ASP A 99 21.48 -5.76 5.03
C ASP A 99 21.91 -4.36 5.47
N ALA A 100 21.23 -3.76 6.45
CA ALA A 100 21.54 -2.43 6.96
C ALA A 100 22.73 -2.41 7.95
N ASP A 101 23.03 -3.55 8.58
CA ASP A 101 24.14 -3.70 9.54
C ASP A 101 25.49 -4.04 8.88
N GLY A 102 25.51 -4.29 7.55
CA GLY A 102 26.70 -4.65 6.76
C GLY A 102 27.28 -3.49 5.95
#